data_AF-A0AA43C034-F1
#
_entry.id   AF-A0AA43C034-F1
#
_cell.length_a   1.000
_cell.length_b   1.000
_cell.length_c   1.000
_cell.angle_alpha   90.00
_cell.angle_beta   90.00
_cell.angle_gamma   90.00
#
_symmetry.space_group_name_H-M   'P 1'
#
loop_
_entity.id
_entity.type
_entity.pdbx_description
1 polymer ?
#
loop_
_entity_poly.entity_id
_entity_poly.type
_entity_poly.pdbx_seq_one_letter_code
_entity_poly.pdbx_strand_id
1 'polypeptide(L)'
;MTIPNIKTEFLRHTLATLAYRGGKAIRGAPRGFAELRIGPSTRTPGQILAHVGDLLDWALSQAEGRQVWRDSETRSWEDEVSRFFAALEALDRRLASGEPTGFPEEKMFQGPIADALTHIGQIALLRRLADAPIRGENYFKAEIEAGRVGDHQAEPVKEFD
;
A
#
# COMPACT_ATOMS: atom_id res chain seq x y z
N MET A 1 -0.67 -27.28 15.55
CA MET A 1 -0.19 -26.44 14.44
C MET A 1 -1.34 -26.29 13.48
N THR A 2 -2.03 -25.15 13.49
CA THR A 2 -3.12 -24.86 12.56
C THR A 2 -2.53 -24.70 11.16
N ILE A 3 -3.13 -25.36 10.17
CA ILE A 3 -2.75 -25.17 8.77
C ILE A 3 -3.05 -23.71 8.42
N PRO A 4 -2.09 -22.94 7.90
CA PRO A 4 -2.33 -21.55 7.50
C PRO A 4 -3.48 -21.50 6.48
N ASN A 5 -4.43 -20.59 6.69
CA ASN A 5 -5.49 -20.34 5.71
C ASN A 5 -4.84 -19.78 4.44
N ILE A 6 -4.94 -20.53 3.33
CA ILE A 6 -4.33 -20.19 2.05
C ILE A 6 -4.78 -18.81 1.53
N LYS A 7 -6.01 -18.40 1.81
CA LYS A 7 -6.52 -17.08 1.41
C LYS A 7 -5.87 -15.97 2.22
N THR A 8 -5.71 -16.18 3.53
CA THR A 8 -5.02 -15.24 4.42
C THR A 8 -3.56 -15.09 4.01
N GLU A 9 -2.86 -16.18 3.73
CA GLU A 9 -1.48 -16.13 3.22
C GLU A 9 -1.38 -15.42 1.87
N PHE A 10 -2.36 -15.62 0.97
CA PHE A 10 -2.41 -14.87 -0.27
C PHE A 10 -2.67 -13.37 -0.02
N LEU A 11 -3.53 -12.99 0.92
CA LEU A 11 -3.70 -11.59 1.31
C LEU A 11 -2.40 -11.00 1.83
N ARG A 12 -1.67 -11.71 2.70
CA ARG A 12 -0.36 -11.25 3.20
C ARG A 12 0.64 -11.03 2.05
N HIS A 13 0.65 -11.90 1.04
CA HIS A 13 1.44 -11.70 -0.17
C HIS A 13 0.99 -10.48 -0.99
N THR A 14 -0.32 -10.19 -1.06
CA THR A 14 -0.81 -8.95 -1.71
C THR A 14 -0.40 -7.69 -0.95
N LEU A 15 -0.33 -7.72 0.39
CA LEU A 15 0.21 -6.62 1.20
C LEU A 15 1.71 -6.43 0.96
N ALA A 16 2.49 -7.51 0.90
CA ALA A 16 3.91 -7.43 0.54
C ALA A 16 4.09 -6.86 -0.87
N THR A 17 3.22 -7.22 -1.81
CA THR A 17 3.22 -6.64 -3.16
C THR A 17 2.92 -5.15 -3.14
N LEU A 18 1.94 -4.72 -2.33
CA LEU A 18 1.60 -3.32 -2.13
C LEU A 18 2.75 -2.55 -1.46
N ALA A 19 3.39 -3.12 -0.45
CA ALA A 19 4.56 -2.55 0.22
C ALA A 19 5.72 -2.35 -0.75
N TYR A 20 6.05 -3.37 -1.55
CA TYR A 20 7.13 -3.30 -2.53
C TYR A 20 6.88 -2.23 -3.60
N ARG A 21 5.72 -2.31 -4.26
CA ARG A 21 5.37 -1.41 -5.37
C ARG A 21 5.08 0.02 -4.87
N GLY A 22 4.42 0.14 -3.73
CA GLY A 22 4.14 1.40 -3.04
C GLY A 22 5.41 2.07 -2.55
N GLY A 23 6.28 1.33 -1.86
CA GLY A 23 7.59 1.79 -1.42
C GLY A 23 8.44 2.30 -2.57
N LYS A 24 8.47 1.56 -3.69
CA LYS A 24 9.14 2.01 -4.91
C LYS A 24 8.50 3.27 -5.50
N ALA A 25 7.18 3.46 -5.37
CA ALA A 25 6.50 4.64 -5.87
C ALA A 25 6.73 5.90 -5.03
N ILE A 26 6.81 5.75 -3.71
CA ILE A 26 6.91 6.87 -2.76
C ILE A 26 8.35 7.28 -2.41
N ARG A 27 9.32 6.36 -2.54
CA ARG A 27 10.73 6.64 -2.23
C ARG A 27 11.32 7.72 -3.15
N GLY A 28 12.12 8.61 -2.57
CA GLY A 28 12.81 9.67 -3.31
C GLY A 28 11.88 10.68 -3.99
N ALA A 29 10.68 10.91 -3.45
CA ALA A 29 9.81 11.99 -3.89
C ALA A 29 10.52 13.36 -3.76
N PRO A 30 10.46 14.25 -4.77
CA PRO A 30 11.06 15.56 -4.65
C PRO A 30 10.28 16.42 -3.65
N ARG A 31 10.93 17.46 -3.13
CA ARG A 31 10.28 18.46 -2.29
C ARG A 31 9.10 19.09 -3.04
N GLY A 32 7.96 19.24 -2.37
CA GLY A 32 6.74 19.79 -2.97
C GLY A 32 5.89 18.77 -3.74
N PHE A 33 6.31 17.50 -3.79
CA PHE A 33 5.56 16.46 -4.49
C PHE A 33 4.18 16.22 -3.88
N ALA A 34 4.07 16.24 -2.55
CA ALA A 34 2.82 15.97 -1.84
C ALA A 34 1.70 16.96 -2.21
N GLU A 35 2.06 18.18 -2.60
CA GLU A 35 1.16 19.29 -2.94
C GLU A 35 0.84 19.36 -4.45
N LEU A 36 1.52 18.58 -5.29
CA LEU A 36 1.33 18.62 -6.73
C LEU A 36 -0.14 18.38 -7.11
N ARG A 37 -0.75 19.35 -7.78
CA ARG A 37 -2.14 19.29 -8.27
C ARG A 37 -2.16 19.51 -9.77
N ILE A 38 -2.64 18.50 -10.50
CA ILE A 38 -2.65 18.50 -11.98
C ILE A 38 -4.02 18.84 -12.57
N GLY A 39 -5.03 19.07 -11.73
CA GLY A 39 -6.36 19.51 -12.12
C GLY A 39 -7.26 19.81 -10.92
N PRO A 40 -8.33 20.59 -11.10
CA PRO A 40 -9.17 21.06 -10.00
C PRO A 40 -9.85 19.93 -9.21
N SER A 41 -10.20 18.82 -9.87
CA SER A 41 -10.84 17.64 -9.27
C SER A 41 -9.88 16.53 -8.83
N THR A 42 -8.57 16.70 -9.04
CA THR A 42 -7.58 15.65 -8.76
C THR A 42 -7.14 15.66 -7.29
N ARG A 43 -6.90 14.50 -6.69
CA ARG A 43 -6.19 14.42 -5.41
C ARG A 43 -4.70 14.69 -5.65
N THR A 44 -4.04 15.40 -4.72
CA THR A 44 -2.57 15.50 -4.72
C THR A 44 -1.93 14.19 -4.29
N PRO A 45 -0.63 13.95 -4.52
CA PRO A 45 0.04 12.75 -4.03
C PRO A 45 -0.10 12.54 -2.52
N GLY A 46 -0.01 13.61 -1.72
CA GLY A 46 -0.24 13.54 -0.27
C GLY A 46 -1.65 13.08 0.08
N GLN A 47 -2.66 13.64 -0.60
CA GLN A 47 -4.06 13.23 -0.42
C GLN A 47 -4.32 11.78 -0.87
N ILE A 48 -3.62 11.31 -1.92
CA ILE A 48 -3.70 9.92 -2.37
C ILE A 48 -3.08 9.00 -1.31
N LEU A 49 -1.89 9.31 -0.79
CA LEU A 49 -1.23 8.45 0.19
C LEU A 49 -1.98 8.42 1.53
N ALA A 50 -2.53 9.56 1.98
CA ALA A 50 -3.42 9.62 3.14
C ALA A 50 -4.65 8.71 2.98
N HIS A 51 -5.27 8.73 1.79
CA HIS A 51 -6.41 7.88 1.48
C HIS A 51 -6.03 6.39 1.40
N VAL A 52 -4.85 6.05 0.89
CA VAL A 52 -4.31 4.68 0.98
C VAL A 52 -4.17 4.25 2.44
N GLY A 53 -3.73 5.13 3.33
CA GLY A 53 -3.74 4.88 4.78
C GLY A 53 -5.15 4.57 5.31
N ASP A 54 -6.16 5.36 4.91
CA ASP A 54 -7.56 5.13 5.32
C ASP A 54 -8.10 3.77 4.83
N LEU A 55 -7.74 3.37 3.61
CA LEU A 55 -8.10 2.05 3.05
C LEU A 55 -7.47 0.91 3.86
N LEU A 56 -6.22 1.04 4.29
CA LEU A 56 -5.54 0.03 5.10
C LEU A 56 -6.12 -0.07 6.52
N ASP A 57 -6.43 1.07 7.14
CA ASP A 57 -7.12 1.12 8.44
C ASP A 57 -8.52 0.47 8.34
N TRP A 58 -9.23 0.72 7.22
CA TRP A 58 -10.52 0.10 6.95
C TRP A 58 -10.40 -1.42 6.73
N ALA A 59 -9.38 -1.88 6.01
CA ALA A 59 -9.08 -3.31 5.85
C ALA A 59 -8.78 -3.99 7.19
N LEU A 60 -8.02 -3.33 8.07
CA LEU A 60 -7.75 -3.82 9.41
C LEU A 60 -9.04 -3.94 10.23
N SER A 61 -9.92 -2.94 10.17
CA SER A 61 -11.21 -3.00 10.86
C SER A 61 -12.04 -4.21 10.39
N GLN A 62 -12.03 -4.53 9.09
CA GLN A 62 -12.70 -5.70 8.51
C GLN A 62 -12.05 -7.01 8.96
N ALA A 63 -10.73 -7.09 9.01
CA ALA A 63 -10.04 -8.25 9.57
C ALA A 63 -10.51 -8.55 11.01
N GLU A 64 -10.79 -7.49 11.78
CA GLU A 64 -11.28 -7.54 13.16
C GLU A 64 -12.81 -7.68 13.30
N GLY A 65 -13.55 -7.85 12.21
CA GLY A 65 -15.02 -8.02 12.24
C GLY A 65 -15.80 -6.74 12.47
N ARG A 66 -15.16 -5.59 12.26
CA ARG A 66 -15.78 -4.27 12.22
C ARG A 66 -15.80 -3.76 10.77
N GLN A 67 -16.52 -2.67 10.50
CA GLN A 67 -16.49 -2.03 9.19
C GLN A 67 -16.52 -0.52 9.38
N VAL A 68 -15.38 0.03 9.82
CA VAL A 68 -15.28 1.44 10.24
C VAL A 68 -14.47 2.23 9.22
N TRP A 69 -15.08 3.25 8.64
CA TRP A 69 -14.42 4.22 7.77
C TRP A 69 -14.09 5.50 8.54
N ARG A 70 -12.92 6.08 8.27
CA ARG A 70 -12.53 7.40 8.77
C ARG A 70 -11.68 8.08 7.70
N ASP A 71 -12.08 9.28 7.31
CA ASP A 71 -11.23 10.15 6.49
C ASP A 71 -10.17 10.80 7.39
N SER A 72 -8.91 10.68 6.99
CA SER A 72 -7.80 11.33 7.69
C SER A 72 -7.43 12.66 7.04
N GLU A 73 -7.07 13.64 7.87
CA GLU A 73 -6.40 14.83 7.38
C GLU A 73 -5.01 14.45 6.83
N THR A 74 -4.67 15.01 5.67
CA THR A 74 -3.36 14.81 5.04
C THR A 74 -2.26 15.42 5.90
N ARG A 75 -1.22 14.64 6.17
CA ARG A 75 -0.03 15.04 6.93
C ARG A 75 1.13 15.40 6.00
N SER A 76 2.33 15.60 6.57
CA SER A 76 3.55 15.72 5.78
C SER A 76 3.79 14.45 4.95
N TRP A 77 4.56 14.55 3.87
CA TRP A 77 4.85 13.40 3.02
C TRP A 77 5.52 12.27 3.80
N GLU A 78 6.49 12.61 4.66
CA GLU A 78 7.24 11.68 5.48
C GLU A 78 6.34 10.99 6.52
N ASP A 79 5.39 11.72 7.11
CA ASP A 79 4.40 11.14 8.03
C ASP A 79 3.43 10.20 7.32
N GLU A 80 3.01 10.53 6.09
CA GLU A 80 2.13 9.65 5.30
C GLU A 80 2.87 8.38 4.83
N VAL A 81 4.15 8.49 4.47
CA VAL A 81 4.99 7.32 4.16
C VAL A 81 5.13 6.43 5.39
N SER A 82 5.43 7.02 6.56
CA SER A 82 5.54 6.27 7.82
C SER A 82 4.22 5.59 8.19
N ARG A 83 3.09 6.31 8.02
CA ARG A 83 1.75 5.77 8.26
C ARG A 83 1.42 4.62 7.31
N PHE A 84 1.76 4.73 6.03
CA PHE A 84 1.51 3.69 5.04
C PHE A 84 2.15 2.35 5.45
N PHE A 85 3.44 2.35 5.80
CA PHE A 85 4.11 1.13 6.26
C PHE A 85 3.60 0.64 7.61
N ALA A 86 3.32 1.52 8.56
CA ALA A 86 2.75 1.13 9.85
C ALA A 86 1.38 0.45 9.71
N ALA A 87 0.52 0.95 8.81
CA ALA A 87 -0.79 0.36 8.53
C ALA A 87 -0.67 -1.01 7.84
N LEU A 88 0.27 -1.16 6.90
CA LEU A 88 0.59 -2.45 6.28
C LEU A 88 1.07 -3.48 7.31
N GLU A 89 1.98 -3.09 8.21
CA GLU A 89 2.48 -3.95 9.29
C GLU A 89 1.39 -4.37 10.26
N ALA A 90 0.49 -3.45 10.64
CA ALA A 90 -0.62 -3.76 11.52
C ALA A 90 -1.58 -4.78 10.88
N LEU A 91 -1.92 -4.59 9.61
CA LEU A 91 -2.77 -5.52 8.88
C LEU A 91 -2.11 -6.88 8.63
N ASP A 92 -0.84 -6.93 8.21
CA ASP A 92 -0.12 -8.21 8.05
C ASP A 92 -0.06 -8.97 9.36
N ARG A 93 0.24 -8.28 10.48
CA ARG A 93 0.27 -8.89 11.81
C ARG A 93 -1.09 -9.48 12.20
N ARG A 94 -2.18 -8.78 11.89
CA ARG A 94 -3.54 -9.30 12.15
C ARG A 94 -3.84 -10.53 11.30
N LEU A 95 -3.41 -10.56 10.04
CA LEU A 95 -3.60 -11.73 9.16
C LEU A 95 -2.70 -12.91 9.60
N ALA A 96 -1.49 -12.62 10.06
CA ALA A 96 -0.52 -13.60 10.53
C ALA A 96 -0.91 -14.25 11.87
N SER A 97 -1.86 -13.69 12.62
CA SER A 97 -2.29 -14.24 13.92
C SER A 97 -2.94 -15.62 13.81
N GLY A 98 -3.43 -15.99 12.62
CA GLY A 98 -4.18 -17.22 12.38
C GLY A 98 -5.62 -17.17 12.89
N GLU A 99 -6.05 -16.06 13.48
CA GLU A 99 -7.45 -15.85 13.85
C GLU A 99 -8.30 -15.61 12.58
N PRO A 100 -9.52 -16.19 12.49
CA PRO A 100 -10.42 -15.92 11.37
C PRO A 100 -10.61 -14.43 11.13
N THR A 101 -10.65 -14.01 9.87
CA THR A 101 -11.04 -12.65 9.52
C THR A 101 -12.54 -12.47 9.77
N GLY A 102 -12.95 -11.28 10.21
CA GLY A 102 -14.36 -11.00 10.44
C GLY A 102 -15.19 -10.80 9.16
N PHE A 103 -14.51 -10.59 8.02
CA PHE A 103 -15.12 -10.51 6.69
C PHE A 103 -14.39 -11.44 5.71
N PRO A 104 -15.03 -11.85 4.58
CA PRO A 104 -14.39 -12.71 3.59
C PRO A 104 -13.13 -12.10 2.99
N GLU A 105 -12.08 -12.89 2.84
CA GLU A 105 -10.77 -12.43 2.37
C GLU A 105 -10.85 -11.85 0.94
N GLU A 106 -11.70 -12.42 0.08
CA GLU A 106 -11.92 -11.91 -1.27
C GLU A 106 -12.51 -10.51 -1.27
N LYS A 107 -13.33 -10.16 -0.27
CA LYS A 107 -13.93 -8.82 -0.15
C LYS A 107 -12.92 -7.82 0.38
N MET A 108 -12.07 -8.23 1.31
CA MET A 108 -10.93 -7.43 1.77
C MET A 108 -9.94 -7.16 0.62
N PHE A 109 -9.69 -8.15 -0.24
CA PHE A 109 -8.92 -7.93 -1.47
C PHE A 109 -9.62 -6.97 -2.43
N GLN A 110 -10.89 -7.26 -2.78
CA GLN A 110 -11.67 -6.54 -3.78
C GLN A 110 -11.82 -5.05 -3.44
N GLY A 111 -12.09 -4.73 -2.18
CA GLY A 111 -12.30 -3.37 -1.72
C GLY A 111 -10.97 -2.68 -1.44
N PRO A 112 -10.52 -2.64 -0.18
CA PRO A 112 -9.44 -1.76 0.23
C PRO A 112 -8.08 -2.06 -0.42
N ILE A 113 -7.70 -3.33 -0.58
CA ILE A 113 -6.34 -3.69 -1.02
C ILE A 113 -6.15 -3.41 -2.52
N ALA A 114 -7.10 -3.84 -3.36
CA ALA A 114 -7.06 -3.56 -4.79
C ALA A 114 -7.19 -2.06 -5.10
N ASP A 115 -7.98 -1.31 -4.31
CA ASP A 115 -8.10 0.13 -4.43
C ASP A 115 -6.79 0.84 -4.06
N ALA A 116 -6.14 0.41 -2.97
CA ALA A 116 -4.81 0.92 -2.58
C ALA A 116 -3.77 0.72 -3.70
N LEU A 117 -3.72 -0.46 -4.33
CA LEU A 117 -2.85 -0.72 -5.48
C LEU A 117 -3.15 0.22 -6.67
N THR A 118 -4.42 0.52 -6.92
CA THR A 118 -4.85 1.45 -7.98
C THR A 118 -4.36 2.86 -7.69
N HIS A 119 -4.47 3.31 -6.44
CA HIS A 119 -3.97 4.60 -5.98
C HIS A 119 -2.43 4.71 -6.02
N ILE A 120 -1.69 3.65 -5.72
CA ILE A 120 -0.24 3.61 -5.92
C ILE A 120 0.12 3.82 -7.41
N GLY A 121 -0.67 3.28 -8.34
CA GLY A 121 -0.52 3.55 -9.77
C GLY A 121 -0.67 5.03 -10.12
N GLN A 122 -1.58 5.74 -9.47
CA GLN A 122 -1.76 7.19 -9.64
C GLN A 122 -0.54 7.97 -9.12
N ILE A 123 0.01 7.61 -7.96
CA ILE A 123 1.26 8.20 -7.45
C ILE A 123 2.39 7.99 -8.46
N ALA A 124 2.55 6.78 -9.00
CA ALA A 124 3.59 6.48 -9.97
C ALA A 124 3.45 7.30 -11.27
N LEU A 125 2.22 7.59 -11.72
CA LEU A 125 1.98 8.51 -12.84
C LEU A 125 2.38 9.95 -12.47
N LEU A 126 1.97 10.43 -11.29
CA LEU A 126 2.29 11.79 -10.82
C LEU A 126 3.79 12.01 -10.65
N ARG A 127 4.56 10.96 -10.30
CA ARG A 127 6.03 11.00 -10.26
C ARG A 127 6.64 11.39 -11.60
N ARG A 128 6.09 10.90 -12.72
CA ARG A 128 6.53 11.28 -14.07
C ARG A 128 6.19 12.74 -14.39
N LEU A 129 5.01 13.20 -13.98
CA LEU A 129 4.58 14.60 -14.18
C LEU A 129 5.38 15.58 -13.33
N ALA A 130 5.95 15.12 -12.22
CA ALA A 130 6.86 15.87 -11.35
C ALA A 130 8.34 15.83 -11.81
N ASP A 131 8.62 15.37 -13.03
CA ASP A 131 9.97 15.18 -13.57
C ASP A 131 10.88 14.30 -12.68
N ALA A 132 10.28 13.34 -11.99
CA ALA A 132 10.98 12.42 -11.09
C ALA A 132 10.48 10.98 -11.31
N PRO A 133 10.66 10.43 -12.52
CA PRO A 133 10.12 9.12 -12.89
C PRO A 133 10.75 8.01 -12.06
N ILE A 134 9.92 7.01 -11.73
CA ILE A 134 10.38 5.76 -11.14
C ILE A 134 10.81 4.82 -12.27
N ARG A 135 11.96 4.16 -12.12
CA ARG A 135 12.44 3.16 -13.09
C ARG A 135 11.47 2.00 -13.22
N GLY A 136 11.27 1.55 -14.45
CA GLY A 136 10.48 0.35 -14.71
C GLY A 136 11.17 -0.88 -14.13
N GLU A 137 10.38 -1.90 -13.77
CA GLU A 137 10.91 -3.15 -13.22
C GLU A 137 10.06 -4.34 -13.60
N ASN A 138 10.73 -5.49 -13.76
CA ASN A 138 10.06 -6.76 -13.89
C ASN A 138 9.65 -7.29 -12.51
N TYR A 139 8.45 -6.92 -12.05
CA TYR A 139 7.91 -7.37 -10.76
C TYR A 139 7.72 -8.89 -10.65
N PHE A 140 7.65 -9.63 -11.76
CA PHE A 140 7.61 -11.09 -11.73
C PHE A 140 8.95 -11.69 -11.27
N LYS A 141 10.06 -10.96 -11.43
CA LYS A 141 11.39 -11.34 -10.92
C LYS A 141 11.71 -10.74 -9.55
N ALA A 142 10.89 -9.81 -9.05
CA ALA A 142 11.14 -9.16 -7.77
C ALA A 142 10.94 -10.14 -6.62
N GLU A 143 11.77 -10.02 -5.58
CA GLU A 143 11.66 -10.82 -4.37
C GLU A 143 10.61 -10.23 -3.43
N ILE A 144 9.36 -10.65 -3.62
CA ILE A 144 8.20 -10.23 -2.82
C ILE A 144 7.72 -11.41 -1.98
N GLU A 145 7.79 -11.26 -0.66
CA GLU A 145 7.50 -12.33 0.30
C GLU A 145 6.46 -11.86 1.32
N ALA A 146 5.47 -12.72 1.62
CA ALA A 146 4.50 -12.44 2.68
C ALA A 146 5.22 -12.15 4.01
N GLY A 147 4.75 -11.13 4.73
CA GLY A 147 5.41 -10.63 5.95
C GLY A 147 6.49 -9.57 5.73
N ARG A 148 7.00 -9.37 4.50
CA ARG A 148 7.92 -8.26 4.18
C ARG A 148 7.13 -7.02 3.76
N VAL A 149 6.52 -6.35 4.73
CA VAL A 149 5.60 -5.23 4.49
C VAL A 149 6.10 -3.86 4.94
N GLY A 150 7.31 -3.78 5.49
CA GLY A 150 7.96 -2.52 5.90
C GLY A 150 8.63 -1.77 4.75
N ASP A 151 9.34 -0.70 5.08
CA ASP A 151 10.08 0.16 4.13
C ASP A 151 11.36 -0.51 3.58
N HIS A 152 11.96 -1.40 4.36
CA HIS A 152 13.10 -2.22 3.96
C HIS A 152 12.67 -3.39 3.05
N GLN A 153 12.65 -3.12 1.75
CA GLN A 153 12.33 -4.09 0.69
C GLN A 153 13.58 -4.66 0.02
N ALA A 154 13.43 -5.79 -0.69
CA ALA A 154 14.52 -6.31 -1.51
C ALA A 154 14.90 -5.33 -2.62
N GLU A 155 16.18 -5.33 -2.98
CA GLU A 155 16.65 -4.56 -4.12
C GLU A 155 16.03 -5.07 -5.44
N PRO A 156 15.78 -4.19 -6.42
CA PRO A 156 15.28 -4.58 -7.72
C PRO A 156 16.18 -5.60 -8.43
N VAL A 157 15.60 -6.69 -8.92
CA VAL A 157 16.36 -7.74 -9.62
C VAL A 157 16.58 -7.39 -11.09
N LYS A 158 15.61 -6.72 -11.74
CA LYS A 158 15.70 -6.32 -13.14
C LYS A 158 14.92 -5.03 -13.41
N GLU A 159 15.64 -3.92 -13.51
CA GLU A 159 15.11 -2.61 -13.90
C GLU A 159 15.34 -2.30 -15.39
N PHE A 160 14.55 -1.35 -15.89
CA PHE A 160 14.68 -0.78 -17.23
C PHE A 160 14.34 0.71 -17.21
N ASP A 161 14.88 1.43 -18.20
CA ASP A 161 14.63 2.85 -18.42
C ASP A 161 13.34 3.09 -19.22
#